data_AF-A0A5M9WNK2-F1
#
_entry.id   AF-A0A5M9WNK2-F1
#
_cell.length_a   1.000
_cell.length_b   1.000
_cell.length_c   1.000
_cell.angle_alpha   90.00
_cell.angle_beta   90.00
_cell.angle_gamma   90.00
#
_symmetry.space_group_name_H-M   'P 1'
#
loop_
_entity.id
_entity.type
_entity.pdbx_description
1 polymer ?
#
loop_
_entity_poly.entity_id
_entity_poly.type
_entity_poly.pdbx_seq_one_letter_code
_entity_poly.pdbx_strand_id
1 'polypeptide(L)'
;MKAIKRINKPYLIFLVWNVLMVFAVDGMTIKHELGKGVSGNGNLGILALFPSVLTFLILCFWTAYVTKWWFYDQREYWGRWGNAVVSVVAAALCVLSVFWEIYIFEDLRVQLNGYTHDPESAVYRFGWLNQYTNTLYYNFPILLFGVSFAVIIGWVLEQVQRLRSEA
;
A
#
# COMPACT_ATOMS: atom_id res chain seq x y z
N MET A 1 -5.73 -31.85 10.01
CA MET A 1 -4.94 -30.73 9.46
C MET A 1 -4.60 -29.75 10.58
N LYS A 2 -3.32 -29.50 10.83
CA LYS A 2 -2.80 -28.72 11.98
C LYS A 2 -2.06 -27.45 11.52
N ALA A 3 -2.52 -26.85 10.41
CA ALA A 3 -1.67 -25.96 9.61
C ALA A 3 -1.78 -24.47 9.93
N ILE A 4 -2.86 -23.98 10.57
CA ILE A 4 -2.97 -22.54 10.94
C ILE A 4 -3.00 -22.38 12.45
N LYS A 5 -1.92 -22.81 13.13
CA LYS A 5 -1.65 -22.42 14.53
C LYS A 5 -0.32 -21.71 14.72
N ARG A 6 0.50 -21.57 13.67
CA ARG A 6 1.75 -20.82 13.71
C ARG A 6 1.60 -19.55 12.91
N ILE A 7 1.82 -18.41 13.57
CA ILE A 7 2.12 -17.14 12.95
C ILE A 7 3.14 -17.39 11.82
N ASN A 8 2.79 -17.02 10.59
CA ASN A 8 3.67 -17.14 9.43
C ASN A 8 4.81 -16.12 9.60
N LYS A 9 5.86 -16.49 10.32
CA LYS A 9 7.00 -15.62 10.64
C LYS A 9 7.62 -15.01 9.37
N PRO A 10 7.84 -15.76 8.27
CA PRO A 10 8.28 -15.17 7.00
C PRO A 10 7.38 -14.04 6.50
N TYR A 11 6.06 -14.23 6.53
CA TYR A 11 5.11 -13.19 6.13
C TYR A 11 5.22 -11.94 7.02
N LEU A 12 5.32 -12.09 8.34
CA LEU A 12 5.50 -10.94 9.23
C LEU A 12 6.81 -10.19 8.99
N ILE A 13 7.92 -10.92 8.80
CA ILE A 13 9.21 -10.31 8.46
C ILE A 13 9.09 -9.53 7.14
N PHE A 14 8.39 -10.10 6.15
CA PHE A 14 8.18 -9.46 4.86
C PHE A 14 7.24 -8.25 4.93
N LEU A 15 6.24 -8.26 5.80
CA LEU A 15 5.40 -7.10 6.11
C LEU A 15 6.23 -5.98 6.75
N VAL A 16 7.04 -6.31 7.77
CA VAL A 16 7.95 -5.34 8.42
C VAL A 16 8.94 -4.77 7.41
N TRP A 17 9.48 -5.60 6.52
CA TRP A 17 10.32 -5.13 5.42
C TRP A 17 9.62 -4.06 4.57
N ASN A 18 8.37 -4.29 4.17
CA ASN A 18 7.61 -3.31 3.39
C ASN A 18 7.32 -2.00 4.15
N VAL A 19 7.19 -2.06 5.49
CA VAL A 19 7.11 -0.87 6.35
C VAL A 19 8.45 -0.13 6.36
N LEU A 20 9.58 -0.83 6.48
CA LEU A 20 10.91 -0.20 6.40
C LEU A 20 11.14 0.46 5.04
N MET A 21 10.63 -0.15 3.96
CA MET A 21 10.71 0.41 2.62
C MET A 21 9.90 1.70 2.46
N VAL A 22 8.78 1.88 3.18
CA VAL A 22 8.06 3.17 3.23
C VAL A 22 8.99 4.27 3.79
N PHE A 23 9.66 3.99 4.90
CA PHE A 23 10.62 4.94 5.48
C PHE A 23 11.83 5.19 4.58
N ALA A 24 12.31 4.16 3.88
CA ALA A 24 13.40 4.32 2.92
C ALA A 24 13.01 5.25 1.76
N VAL A 25 11.79 5.10 1.22
CA VAL A 25 11.28 5.99 0.16
C VAL A 25 11.12 7.41 0.68
N ASP A 26 10.51 7.63 1.84
CA ASP A 26 10.36 8.99 2.41
C ASP A 26 11.73 9.63 2.70
N GLY A 27 12.66 8.89 3.31
CA GLY A 27 14.00 9.40 3.65
C GLY A 27 14.87 9.71 2.43
N MET A 28 14.64 9.05 1.30
CA MET A 28 15.38 9.29 0.05
C MET A 28 14.65 10.24 -0.91
N THR A 29 13.43 10.66 -0.59
CA THR A 29 12.68 11.67 -1.35
C THR A 29 13.07 13.06 -0.89
N ILE A 30 13.38 13.93 -1.85
CA ILE A 30 13.80 15.30 -1.54
C ILE A 30 12.55 16.10 -1.18
N LYS A 31 12.54 16.74 -0.01
CA LYS A 31 11.47 17.66 0.39
C LYS A 31 11.82 19.05 -0.12
N HIS A 32 10.92 19.66 -0.89
CA HIS A 32 11.11 21.03 -1.38
C HIS A 32 10.80 22.02 -0.25
N GLU A 33 11.64 23.03 -0.08
CA GLU A 33 11.37 24.15 0.81
C GLU A 33 11.14 25.40 -0.04
N LEU A 34 10.01 26.08 0.20
CA LEU A 34 9.65 27.33 -0.47
C LEU A 34 10.80 28.34 -0.39
N GLY A 35 11.26 28.82 -1.56
CA GLY A 35 12.35 29.79 -1.67
C GLY A 35 13.76 29.20 -1.75
N LYS A 36 13.94 27.87 -1.66
CA LYS A 36 15.21 27.20 -1.95
C LYS A 36 15.24 26.69 -3.39
N GLY A 37 16.43 26.67 -3.99
CA GLY A 37 16.63 26.19 -5.36
C GLY A 37 16.31 24.70 -5.54
N VAL A 38 16.11 24.30 -6.80
CA VAL A 38 15.91 22.89 -7.17
C VAL A 38 17.20 22.09 -6.91
N SER A 39 17.07 20.92 -6.28
CA SER A 39 18.23 20.08 -5.96
C SER A 39 18.82 19.48 -7.24
N GLY A 40 20.14 19.54 -7.37
CA GLY A 40 20.91 18.94 -8.48
C GLY A 40 21.35 17.50 -8.23
N ASN A 41 21.01 16.88 -7.08
CA ASN A 41 21.44 15.52 -6.73
C ASN A 41 20.66 14.41 -7.46
N GLY A 42 19.69 14.75 -8.30
CA GLY A 42 18.86 13.79 -9.02
C GLY A 42 17.86 13.05 -8.13
N ASN A 43 17.19 12.04 -8.70
CA ASN A 43 16.12 11.31 -8.03
C ASN A 43 16.64 10.07 -7.26
N LEU A 44 17.27 10.28 -6.10
CA LEU A 44 17.73 9.17 -5.25
C LEU A 44 16.58 8.29 -4.73
N GLY A 45 15.40 8.88 -4.51
CA GLY A 45 14.21 8.16 -4.04
C GLY A 45 13.79 7.01 -4.96
N ILE A 46 14.13 7.06 -6.26
CA ILE A 46 13.81 5.98 -7.20
C ILE A 46 14.50 4.65 -6.83
N LEU A 47 15.68 4.72 -6.22
CA LEU A 47 16.47 3.55 -5.82
C LEU A 47 15.79 2.75 -4.71
N ALA A 48 15.07 3.44 -3.82
CA ALA A 48 14.20 2.79 -2.84
C ALA A 48 12.83 2.46 -3.44
N LEU A 49 12.24 3.36 -4.24
CA LEU A 49 10.88 3.21 -4.75
C LEU A 49 10.70 1.95 -5.60
N PHE A 50 11.61 1.69 -6.54
CA PHE A 50 11.47 0.53 -7.43
C PHE A 50 11.44 -0.82 -6.69
N PRO A 51 12.41 -1.14 -5.80
CA PRO A 51 12.33 -2.36 -5.00
C PRO A 51 11.13 -2.35 -4.05
N SER A 52 10.73 -1.20 -3.50
CA SER A 52 9.54 -1.09 -2.64
C SER A 52 8.27 -1.56 -3.33
N VAL A 53 8.03 -1.06 -4.54
CA VAL A 53 6.84 -1.41 -5.32
C VAL A 53 6.86 -2.92 -5.65
N LEU A 54 8.02 -3.46 -6.01
CA LEU A 54 8.14 -4.90 -6.29
C LEU A 54 7.81 -5.75 -5.05
N THR A 55 8.40 -5.42 -3.89
CA THR A 55 8.13 -6.17 -2.65
C THR A 55 6.71 -5.98 -2.16
N PHE A 56 6.11 -4.82 -2.41
CA PHE A 56 4.72 -4.52 -2.08
C PHE A 56 3.76 -5.37 -2.89
N LEU A 57 3.98 -5.51 -4.20
CA LEU A 57 3.15 -6.38 -5.05
C LEU A 57 3.23 -7.84 -4.57
N ILE A 58 4.44 -8.33 -4.27
CA ILE A 58 4.63 -9.68 -3.71
C ILE A 58 3.87 -9.83 -2.38
N LEU A 59 3.94 -8.82 -1.50
CA LEU A 59 3.23 -8.81 -0.23
C LEU A 59 1.71 -8.88 -0.45
N CYS A 60 1.17 -8.13 -1.42
CA CYS A 60 -0.26 -8.16 -1.74
C CYS A 60 -0.70 -9.56 -2.20
N PHE A 61 0.05 -10.19 -3.12
CA PHE A 61 -0.26 -11.56 -3.56
C PHE A 61 -0.18 -12.57 -2.41
N TRP A 62 0.86 -12.47 -1.57
CA TRP A 62 1.02 -13.36 -0.42
C TRP A 62 -0.10 -13.14 0.61
N THR A 63 -0.49 -11.89 0.85
CA THR A 63 -1.61 -11.53 1.74
C THR A 63 -2.91 -12.15 1.24
N ALA A 64 -3.24 -11.99 -0.05
CA ALA A 64 -4.44 -12.58 -0.63
C ALA A 64 -4.45 -14.11 -0.51
N TYR A 65 -3.30 -14.76 -0.74
CA TYR A 65 -3.16 -16.21 -0.58
C TYR A 65 -3.37 -16.66 0.87
N VAL A 66 -2.70 -16.03 1.84
CA VAL A 66 -2.79 -16.40 3.26
C VAL A 66 -4.19 -16.14 3.81
N THR A 67 -4.78 -14.99 3.47
CA THR A 67 -6.12 -14.61 3.94
C THR A 67 -7.21 -15.50 3.39
N LYS A 68 -7.11 -15.94 2.12
CA LYS A 68 -8.00 -16.95 1.54
C LYS A 68 -8.06 -18.22 2.41
N TRP A 69 -6.90 -18.79 2.75
CA TRP A 69 -6.83 -20.00 3.57
C TRP A 69 -7.29 -19.74 5.01
N TRP A 70 -6.99 -18.57 5.54
CA TRP A 70 -7.47 -18.18 6.86
C TRP A 70 -9.00 -18.09 6.92
N PHE A 71 -9.65 -17.47 5.93
CA PHE A 71 -11.11 -17.40 5.84
C PHE A 71 -11.76 -18.79 5.71
N TYR A 72 -11.11 -19.69 4.96
CA TYR A 72 -11.53 -21.08 4.83
C TYR A 72 -11.49 -21.80 6.19
N ASP A 73 -10.37 -21.70 6.92
CA ASP A 73 -10.19 -22.36 8.22
C ASP A 73 -11.09 -21.76 9.31
N GLN A 74 -11.31 -20.44 9.32
CA GLN A 74 -12.13 -19.77 10.33
C GLN A 74 -13.63 -19.95 10.12
N ARG A 75 -14.05 -20.49 8.97
CA ARG A 75 -15.47 -20.74 8.64
C ARG A 75 -16.17 -21.57 9.74
N GLU A 76 -15.50 -22.60 10.25
CA GLU A 76 -16.05 -23.48 11.28
C GLU A 76 -16.06 -22.84 12.68
N TYR A 77 -15.14 -21.91 12.95
CA TYR A 77 -14.97 -21.31 14.28
C TYR A 77 -15.80 -20.05 14.50
N TRP A 78 -15.83 -19.12 13.53
CA TRP A 78 -16.46 -17.80 13.68
C TRP A 78 -17.75 -17.67 12.86
N GLY A 79 -18.06 -18.66 12.03
CA GLY A 79 -19.21 -18.66 11.15
C GLY A 79 -19.17 -17.53 10.11
N ARG A 80 -20.30 -17.31 9.44
CA ARG A 80 -20.41 -16.34 8.34
C ARG A 80 -20.23 -14.87 8.79
N TRP A 81 -20.57 -14.57 10.04
CA TRP A 81 -20.52 -13.22 10.60
C TRP A 81 -19.10 -12.74 10.86
N GLY A 82 -18.22 -13.58 11.41
CA GLY A 82 -16.82 -13.21 11.65
C GLY A 82 -16.07 -12.87 10.36
N ASN A 83 -16.30 -13.68 9.31
CA ASN A 83 -15.70 -13.42 8.00
C ASN A 83 -16.20 -12.10 7.40
N ALA A 84 -17.48 -11.77 7.57
CA ALA A 84 -18.06 -10.51 7.08
C ALA A 84 -17.44 -9.29 7.79
N VAL A 85 -17.25 -9.36 9.11
CA VAL A 85 -16.66 -8.24 9.89
C VAL A 85 -15.24 -7.92 9.41
N VAL A 86 -14.38 -8.92 9.22
CA VAL A 86 -13.01 -8.70 8.74
C VAL A 86 -13.00 -8.05 7.35
N SER A 87 -13.86 -8.52 6.45
CA SER A 87 -13.97 -7.94 5.10
C SER A 87 -14.51 -6.50 5.11
N VAL A 88 -15.45 -6.19 6.01
CA VAL A 88 -15.97 -4.81 6.19
C VAL A 88 -14.90 -3.89 6.77
N VAL A 89 -14.13 -4.35 7.77
CA VAL A 89 -13.00 -3.59 8.32
C VAL A 89 -11.95 -3.33 7.24
N ALA A 90 -11.60 -4.35 6.44
CA ALA A 90 -10.67 -4.18 5.33
C ALA A 90 -11.17 -3.16 4.29
N ALA A 91 -12.47 -3.18 3.96
CA ALA A 91 -13.07 -2.20 3.06
C ALA A 91 -13.03 -0.77 3.64
N ALA A 92 -13.32 -0.62 4.94
CA ALA A 92 -13.20 0.66 5.61
C ALA A 92 -11.76 1.19 5.60
N LEU A 93 -10.76 0.32 5.81
CA LEU A 93 -9.35 0.69 5.73
C LEU A 93 -8.94 1.11 4.32
N CYS A 94 -9.43 0.46 3.27
CA CYS A 94 -9.22 0.92 1.89
C CYS A 94 -9.75 2.35 1.69
N VAL A 95 -10.97 2.63 2.16
CA VAL A 95 -11.57 3.98 2.06
C VAL A 95 -10.75 5.01 2.83
N LEU A 96 -10.37 4.70 4.07
CA LEU A 96 -9.52 5.58 4.90
C LEU A 96 -8.16 5.85 4.25
N SER A 97 -7.53 4.83 3.66
CA SER A 97 -6.28 4.99 2.91
C SER A 97 -6.43 5.95 1.74
N VAL A 98 -7.52 5.88 0.98
CA VAL A 98 -7.75 6.81 -0.15
C VAL A 98 -7.87 8.24 0.34
N PHE A 99 -8.64 8.50 1.41
CA PHE A 99 -8.74 9.84 1.99
C PHE A 99 -7.40 10.36 2.51
N TRP A 100 -6.61 9.49 3.13
CA TRP A 100 -5.28 9.86 3.62
C TRP A 100 -4.32 10.17 2.47
N GLU A 101 -4.37 9.40 1.38
CA GLU A 101 -3.55 9.66 0.19
C GLU A 101 -3.90 10.99 -0.47
N ILE A 102 -5.20 11.31 -0.58
CA ILE A 102 -5.66 12.61 -1.09
C ILE A 102 -5.10 13.76 -0.25
N TYR A 103 -5.07 13.61 1.08
CA TYR A 103 -4.49 14.62 1.96
C TYR A 103 -3.00 14.82 1.71
N ILE A 104 -2.22 13.74 1.54
CA ILE A 104 -0.79 13.81 1.22
C ILE A 104 -0.58 14.47 -0.15
N PHE A 105 -1.42 14.14 -1.13
CA PHE A 105 -1.35 14.69 -2.47
C PHE A 105 -1.59 16.21 -2.47
N GLU A 106 -2.62 16.69 -1.78
CA GLU A 106 -2.89 18.13 -1.66
C GLU A 106 -1.83 18.87 -0.84
N ASP A 107 -1.31 18.28 0.23
CA ASP A 107 -0.20 18.87 1.00
C ASP A 107 1.04 19.04 0.12
N LEU A 108 1.38 18.02 -0.69
CA LEU A 108 2.50 18.11 -1.62
C LEU A 108 2.26 19.15 -2.71
N ARG A 109 1.04 19.26 -3.23
CA ARG A 109 0.68 20.31 -4.19
C ARG A 109 0.92 21.71 -3.61
N VAL A 110 0.51 21.94 -2.36
CA VAL A 110 0.74 23.23 -1.67
C VAL A 110 2.24 23.47 -1.48
N GLN A 111 3.01 22.46 -1.06
CA GLN A 111 4.46 22.58 -0.91
C GLN A 111 5.18 22.89 -2.23
N LEU A 112 4.72 22.31 -3.33
CA LEU A 112 5.29 22.50 -4.67
C LEU A 112 4.76 23.74 -5.38
N ASN A 113 3.85 24.49 -4.77
CA ASN A 113 3.17 25.66 -5.36
C ASN A 113 2.45 25.33 -6.68
N GLY A 114 1.83 24.14 -6.76
CA GLY A 114 1.10 23.66 -7.93
C GLY A 114 1.62 22.34 -8.50
N TYR A 115 1.04 21.94 -9.63
CA TYR A 115 1.34 20.70 -10.34
C TYR A 115 2.40 20.88 -11.43
N THR A 116 2.79 19.78 -12.08
CA THR A 116 3.81 19.77 -13.15
C THR A 116 3.47 20.62 -14.38
N HIS A 117 2.22 21.05 -14.53
CA HIS A 117 1.75 21.91 -15.62
C HIS A 117 1.60 23.38 -15.22
N ASP A 118 1.71 23.70 -13.93
CA ASP A 118 1.55 25.06 -13.41
C ASP A 118 2.89 25.80 -13.51
N PRO A 119 2.98 26.96 -14.20
CA PRO A 119 4.23 27.70 -14.37
C PRO A 119 4.90 28.13 -13.05
N GLU A 120 4.09 28.30 -12.00
CA GLU A 120 4.52 28.70 -10.66
C GLU A 120 4.99 27.52 -9.79
N SER A 121 4.85 26.28 -10.30
CA SER A 121 5.23 25.08 -9.56
C SER A 121 6.74 24.85 -9.60
N ALA A 122 7.29 24.42 -8.45
CA ALA A 122 8.68 23.99 -8.35
C ALA A 122 9.02 22.78 -9.24
N VAL A 123 8.00 22.05 -9.71
CA VAL A 123 8.13 20.90 -10.62
C VAL A 123 7.55 21.17 -12.01
N TYR A 124 7.44 22.44 -12.42
CA TYR A 124 6.96 22.80 -13.74
C TYR A 124 7.79 22.10 -14.84
N ARG A 125 7.10 21.43 -15.77
CA ARG A 125 7.66 20.61 -16.86
C ARG A 125 8.39 19.34 -16.43
N PHE A 126 8.43 19.01 -15.15
CA PHE A 126 8.93 17.70 -14.72
C PHE A 126 7.86 16.63 -14.99
N GLY A 127 8.29 15.37 -15.09
CA GLY A 127 7.38 14.24 -15.08
C GLY A 127 6.70 14.09 -13.71
N TRP A 128 5.56 13.40 -13.67
CA TRP A 128 4.85 13.08 -12.42
C TRP A 128 5.71 12.29 -11.44
N LEU A 129 6.57 11.41 -11.95
CA LEU A 129 7.62 10.76 -11.17
C LEU A 129 8.91 11.58 -11.23
N ASN A 130 9.24 12.25 -10.13
CA ASN A 130 10.44 13.07 -10.00
C ASN A 130 10.97 13.03 -8.55
N GLN A 131 12.07 13.73 -8.28
CA GLN A 131 12.76 13.70 -7.00
C GLN A 131 11.93 14.18 -5.79
N TYR A 132 10.83 14.90 -6.03
CA TYR A 132 9.96 15.46 -5.00
C TYR A 132 8.67 14.65 -4.79
N THR A 133 8.34 13.74 -5.71
CA THR A 133 7.02 13.08 -5.74
C THR A 133 7.07 11.58 -5.46
N ASN A 134 8.25 10.98 -5.22
CA ASN A 134 8.35 9.52 -5.04
C ASN A 134 7.47 9.00 -3.89
N THR A 135 7.28 9.79 -2.83
CA THR A 135 6.40 9.45 -1.70
C THR A 135 4.94 9.31 -2.07
N LEU A 136 4.48 9.89 -3.19
CA LEU A 136 3.12 9.66 -3.72
C LEU A 136 2.95 8.27 -4.36
N TYR A 137 4.05 7.55 -4.61
CA TYR A 137 4.01 6.25 -5.28
C TYR A 137 4.19 5.08 -4.30
N TYR A 138 4.76 5.34 -3.13
CA TYR A 138 4.84 4.33 -2.08
C TYR A 138 4.97 4.97 -0.69
N ASN A 139 3.93 4.79 0.12
CA ASN A 139 3.80 5.34 1.46
C ASN A 139 2.88 4.47 2.35
N PHE A 140 2.57 4.93 3.56
CA PHE A 140 1.68 4.23 4.50
C PHE A 140 0.25 4.04 3.96
N PRO A 141 -0.45 5.07 3.46
CA PRO A 141 -1.76 4.88 2.83
C PRO A 141 -1.78 3.81 1.74
N ILE A 142 -0.79 3.82 0.83
CA ILE A 142 -0.69 2.85 -0.27
C ILE A 142 -0.46 1.43 0.25
N LEU A 143 0.44 1.27 1.23
CA LEU A 143 0.70 -0.03 1.85
C LEU A 143 -0.55 -0.57 2.55
N LEU A 144 -1.21 0.27 3.35
CA LEU A 144 -2.44 -0.07 4.07
C LEU A 144 -3.58 -0.42 3.08
N PHE A 145 -3.71 0.35 1.99
CA PHE A 145 -4.70 0.10 0.95
C PHE A 145 -4.46 -1.27 0.31
N GLY A 146 -3.23 -1.53 -0.16
CA GLY A 146 -2.90 -2.77 -0.87
C GLY A 146 -3.08 -4.01 -0.01
N VAL A 147 -2.63 -3.98 1.25
CA VAL A 147 -2.81 -5.10 2.18
C VAL A 147 -4.30 -5.32 2.49
N SER A 148 -5.06 -4.24 2.75
CA SER A 148 -6.50 -4.35 3.02
C SER A 148 -7.28 -4.84 1.80
N PHE A 149 -6.92 -4.36 0.61
CA PHE A 149 -7.52 -4.81 -0.64
C PHE A 149 -7.19 -6.28 -0.93
N ALA A 150 -5.95 -6.71 -0.64
CA ALA A 150 -5.56 -8.11 -0.75
C ALA A 150 -6.35 -9.03 0.20
N VAL A 151 -6.69 -8.56 1.42
CA VAL A 151 -7.58 -9.30 2.33
C VAL A 151 -8.96 -9.49 1.70
N ILE A 152 -9.52 -8.45 1.07
CA ILE A 152 -10.81 -8.52 0.36
C ILE A 152 -10.71 -9.51 -0.81
N ILE A 153 -9.63 -9.48 -1.59
CA ILE A 153 -9.40 -10.47 -2.65
C ILE A 153 -9.38 -11.89 -2.07
N GLY A 154 -8.65 -12.12 -0.98
CA GLY A 154 -8.60 -13.42 -0.31
C GLY A 154 -9.98 -13.92 0.12
N TRP A 155 -10.81 -13.03 0.67
CA TRP A 155 -12.20 -13.32 1.00
C TRP A 155 -13.03 -13.70 -0.24
N VAL A 156 -12.96 -12.90 -1.32
CA VAL A 156 -13.68 -13.17 -2.57
C VAL A 156 -13.25 -14.51 -3.17
N LEU A 157 -11.95 -14.82 -3.19
CA LEU A 157 -11.42 -16.08 -3.70
C LEU A 157 -11.94 -17.29 -2.91
N GLU A 158 -12.09 -17.16 -1.59
CA GLU A 158 -12.68 -18.21 -0.75
C GLU A 158 -14.17 -18.39 -1.08
N GLN A 159 -14.94 -17.30 -1.20
CA GLN A 159 -16.36 -17.38 -1.56
C GLN A 159 -16.55 -18.03 -2.94
N VAL A 160 -15.73 -17.69 -3.93
CA VAL A 160 -15.78 -18.31 -5.28
C VAL A 160 -15.47 -19.80 -5.21
N GLN A 161 -14.46 -20.20 -4.43
CA GLN A 161 -14.13 -21.62 -4.26
C GLN A 161 -15.27 -22.39 -3.60
N ARG A 162 -15.92 -21.78 -2.61
CA ARG A 162 -17.07 -22.35 -1.92
C ARG A 162 -18.26 -22.57 -2.87
N LEU A 163 -18.61 -21.57 -3.67
CA LEU A 163 -19.70 -21.68 -4.64
C LEU A 163 -19.45 -22.80 -5.65
N ARG A 164 -18.18 -23.03 -6.03
CA ARG A 164 -17.80 -24.15 -6.91
C ARG A 164 -17.85 -25.51 -6.24
N SER A 165 -17.73 -25.60 -4.91
CA SER A 165 -17.81 -26.88 -4.19
C SER A 165 -19.25 -27.29 -3.83
N GLU A 166 -20.18 -26.34 -3.85
CA GLU A 166 -21.60 -26.56 -3.53
C GLU A 166 -22.47 -26.79 -4.80
N ALA A 167 -21.89 -26.61 -6.00
CA ALA A 167 -22.52 -26.84 -7.31
C ALA A 167 -22.14 -28.22 -7.87
#